data_AF-A0A417YRU3-F1
#
_entry.id   AF-A0A417YRU3-F1
#
_cell.length_a   1.000
_cell.length_b   1.000
_cell.length_c   1.000
_cell.angle_alpha   90.00
_cell.angle_beta   90.00
_cell.angle_gamma   90.00
#
_symmetry.space_group_name_H-M   'P 1'
#
loop_
_entity.id
_entity.type
_entity.pdbx_description
1 polymer ?
#
loop_
_entity_poly.entity_id
_entity_poly.type
_entity_poly.pdbx_seq_one_letter_code
_entity_poly.pdbx_strand_id
1 'polypeptide(L)'
;MKKKLLAVLFSGALAFGVFGVPGNAVQAAEEPCDCHTWVPISGADRNVKVAGLLSSQNFKVVKADLWAKGYSWNGAHSIEVINPFPALVMVGVPFVNAAGGIEYHVFINGEYAGVPQE
;
A
#
# COMPACT_ATOMS: atom_id res chain seq x y z
N MET A 1 -51.40 40.98 6.44
CA MET A 1 -50.50 39.81 6.39
C MET A 1 -49.33 40.03 5.42
N LYS A 2 -48.44 41.02 5.66
CA LYS A 2 -47.32 41.34 4.73
C LYS A 2 -45.93 41.34 5.38
N LYS A 3 -45.84 41.13 6.70
CA LYS A 3 -44.56 41.19 7.45
C LYS A 3 -43.83 39.84 7.56
N LYS A 4 -44.49 38.72 7.25
CA LYS A 4 -43.92 37.37 7.36
C LYS A 4 -43.18 36.89 6.10
N LEU A 5 -43.33 37.57 4.96
CA LEU A 5 -42.68 37.19 3.70
C LEU A 5 -41.22 37.64 3.62
N LEU A 6 -40.90 38.82 4.19
CA LEU A 6 -39.55 39.38 4.17
C LEU A 6 -38.57 38.57 5.03
N ALA A 7 -39.02 37.99 6.14
CA ALA A 7 -38.18 37.18 7.01
C ALA A 7 -37.75 35.84 6.37
N VAL A 8 -38.51 35.33 5.39
CA VAL A 8 -38.20 34.08 4.67
C VAL A 8 -37.19 34.30 3.55
N LEU A 9 -37.16 35.50 2.94
CA LEU A 9 -36.21 35.84 1.88
C LEU A 9 -34.78 36.02 2.39
N PHE A 10 -34.59 36.56 3.60
CA PHE A 10 -33.26 36.77 4.18
C PHE A 10 -32.64 35.49 4.76
N SER A 11 -33.45 34.54 5.24
CA SER A 11 -32.96 33.25 5.73
C SER A 11 -32.62 32.27 4.60
N GLY A 12 -33.24 32.38 3.42
CA GLY A 12 -32.85 31.61 2.24
C GLY A 12 -31.52 32.07 1.61
N ALA A 13 -31.23 33.37 1.66
CA ALA A 13 -30.00 33.93 1.07
C ALA A 13 -28.72 33.54 1.84
N LEU A 14 -28.82 33.36 3.17
CA LEU A 14 -27.69 32.93 4.00
C LEU A 14 -27.33 31.44 3.80
N ALA A 15 -28.30 30.59 3.44
CA ALA A 15 -28.07 29.17 3.19
C ALA A 15 -27.36 28.90 1.84
N PHE A 16 -27.48 29.81 0.86
CA PHE A 16 -26.82 29.67 -0.44
C PHE A 16 -25.42 30.30 -0.53
N GLY A 17 -25.04 31.16 0.43
CA GLY A 17 -23.73 31.82 0.43
C GLY A 17 -22.55 30.91 0.82
N VAL A 18 -22.81 29.79 1.51
CA VAL A 18 -21.75 28.90 2.03
C VAL A 18 -21.21 27.92 0.98
N PHE A 19 -21.86 27.82 -0.19
CA PHE A 19 -21.45 26.95 -1.29
C PHE A 19 -20.75 27.71 -2.44
N GLY A 20 -20.53 29.03 -2.29
CA GLY A 20 -20.14 29.91 -3.40
C GLY A 20 -18.66 30.28 -3.48
N VAL A 21 -17.82 29.90 -2.52
CA VAL A 21 -16.38 30.13 -2.63
C VAL A 21 -15.75 28.82 -3.05
N PRO A 22 -15.35 28.64 -4.33
CA PRO A 22 -14.34 27.64 -4.63
C PRO A 22 -13.11 28.10 -3.85
N GLY A 23 -12.88 27.49 -2.68
CA GLY A 23 -11.57 27.53 -2.09
C GLY A 23 -10.63 27.06 -3.19
N ASN A 24 -9.75 27.94 -3.66
CA ASN A 24 -8.75 27.56 -4.64
C ASN A 24 -8.04 26.36 -4.03
N ALA A 25 -8.36 25.15 -4.51
CA ALA A 25 -7.51 24.01 -4.29
C ALA A 25 -6.18 24.47 -4.88
N VAL A 26 -5.22 24.75 -4.00
CA VAL A 26 -3.83 24.88 -4.42
C VAL A 26 -3.57 23.53 -5.06
N GLN A 27 -3.64 23.53 -6.39
CA GLN A 27 -3.25 22.42 -7.21
C GLN A 27 -1.77 22.30 -6.89
N ALA A 28 -1.43 21.39 -5.98
CA ALA A 28 -0.07 20.95 -5.84
C ALA A 28 0.31 20.56 -7.26
N ALA A 29 1.17 21.35 -7.88
CA ALA A 29 1.91 20.89 -9.02
C ALA A 29 2.79 19.78 -8.45
N GLU A 30 2.20 18.60 -8.31
CA GLU A 30 2.96 17.38 -8.30
C GLU A 30 3.70 17.45 -9.63
N GLU A 31 5.01 17.76 -9.57
CA GLU A 31 5.91 17.19 -10.56
C GLU A 31 5.44 15.75 -10.75
N PRO A 32 5.32 15.23 -11.98
CA PRO A 32 4.91 13.86 -12.16
C PRO A 32 5.93 12.99 -11.43
N CYS A 33 5.60 12.66 -10.18
CA CYS A 33 6.11 11.52 -9.49
C CYS A 33 5.62 10.41 -10.39
N ASP A 34 6.46 10.00 -11.33
CA ASP A 34 6.32 8.69 -11.94
C ASP A 34 6.39 7.75 -10.75
N CYS A 35 5.22 7.42 -10.20
CA CYS A 35 5.00 6.21 -9.45
C CYS A 35 5.38 5.14 -10.45
N HIS A 36 6.67 4.79 -10.50
CA HIS A 36 7.21 3.81 -11.41
C HIS A 36 6.23 2.65 -11.38
N THR A 37 5.60 2.34 -12.51
CA THR A 37 4.65 1.25 -12.57
C THR A 37 5.46 -0.02 -12.32
N TRP A 38 5.52 -0.44 -11.06
CA TRP A 38 6.32 -1.60 -10.66
C TRP A 38 5.65 -2.83 -11.25
N VAL A 39 6.22 -3.35 -12.32
CA VAL A 39 5.69 -4.54 -12.99
C VAL A 39 6.16 -5.78 -12.23
N PRO A 40 5.24 -6.64 -11.75
CA PRO A 40 5.60 -7.91 -11.15
C PRO A 40 6.37 -8.80 -12.12
N ILE A 41 7.44 -9.42 -11.63
CA ILE A 41 8.20 -10.43 -12.37
C ILE A 41 7.42 -11.74 -12.31
N SER A 42 7.28 -12.40 -13.45
CA SER A 42 6.58 -13.67 -13.59
C SER A 42 7.47 -14.75 -14.25
N GLY A 43 6.97 -15.98 -14.31
CA GLY A 43 7.64 -17.08 -15.01
C GLY A 43 8.92 -17.59 -14.35
N ALA A 44 9.89 -18.00 -15.18
CA ALA A 44 11.13 -18.63 -14.72
C ALA A 44 11.99 -17.69 -13.84
N ASP A 45 12.09 -16.42 -14.23
CA ASP A 45 12.89 -15.43 -13.49
C ASP A 45 12.36 -15.24 -12.08
N ARG A 46 11.02 -15.14 -11.93
CA ARG A 46 10.37 -15.13 -10.62
C ARG A 46 10.78 -16.35 -9.79
N ASN A 47 10.70 -17.55 -10.37
CA ASN A 47 10.99 -18.78 -9.66
C ASN A 47 12.44 -18.86 -9.18
N VAL A 48 13.39 -18.37 -9.97
CA VAL A 48 14.80 -18.27 -9.56
C VAL A 48 14.97 -17.35 -8.34
N LYS A 49 14.35 -16.16 -8.36
CA LYS A 49 14.43 -15.22 -7.23
C LYS A 49 13.76 -15.75 -5.98
N VAL A 50 12.58 -16.37 -6.11
CA VAL A 50 11.86 -16.98 -5.00
C VAL A 50 12.66 -18.14 -4.41
N ALA A 51 13.17 -19.06 -5.23
CA ALA A 51 14.00 -20.18 -4.75
C ALA A 51 15.26 -19.68 -4.02
N GLY A 52 15.91 -18.63 -4.55
CA GLY A 52 17.02 -17.96 -3.91
C GLY A 52 16.66 -17.44 -2.51
N LEU A 53 15.55 -16.72 -2.39
CA LEU A 53 15.08 -16.23 -1.09
C LEU A 53 14.76 -17.39 -0.13
N LEU A 54 13.97 -18.36 -0.57
CA LEU A 54 13.50 -19.47 0.29
C LEU A 54 14.65 -20.34 0.81
N SER A 55 15.74 -20.44 0.07
CA SER A 55 16.94 -21.16 0.49
C SER A 55 17.84 -20.36 1.43
N SER A 56 17.70 -19.03 1.47
CA SER A 56 18.51 -18.13 2.29
C SER A 56 18.33 -18.35 3.79
N GLN A 57 19.37 -18.04 4.56
CA GLN A 57 19.30 -18.10 6.02
C GLN A 57 18.39 -17.01 6.59
N ASN A 58 18.44 -15.81 6.02
CA ASN A 58 17.61 -14.67 6.44
C ASN A 58 16.11 -15.00 6.39
N PHE A 59 15.65 -15.58 5.28
CA PHE A 59 14.25 -16.01 5.16
C PHE A 59 13.88 -17.05 6.22
N LYS A 60 14.74 -18.07 6.44
CA LYS A 60 14.48 -19.12 7.43
C LYS A 60 14.36 -18.56 8.84
N VAL A 61 15.22 -17.60 9.20
CA VAL A 61 15.18 -16.93 10.51
C VAL A 61 13.89 -16.13 10.68
N VAL A 62 13.55 -15.27 9.70
CA VAL A 62 12.31 -14.46 9.76
C VAL A 62 11.08 -15.34 9.79
N LYS A 63 11.02 -16.38 8.96
CA LYS A 63 9.92 -17.33 8.95
C LYS A 63 9.73 -18.01 10.30
N ALA A 64 10.83 -18.44 10.95
CA ALA A 64 10.76 -19.07 12.27
C ALA A 64 10.27 -18.09 13.35
N ASP A 65 10.74 -16.85 13.31
CA ASP A 65 10.28 -15.78 14.22
C ASP A 65 8.79 -15.47 14.04
N LEU A 66 8.32 -15.34 12.79
CA LEU A 66 6.91 -15.11 12.48
C LEU A 66 6.02 -16.28 12.90
N TRP A 67 6.47 -17.52 12.70
CA TRP A 67 5.78 -18.70 13.21
C TRP A 67 5.69 -18.71 14.74
N ALA A 68 6.74 -18.32 15.46
CA ALA A 68 6.71 -18.18 16.91
C ALA A 68 5.71 -17.10 17.38
N LYS A 69 5.45 -16.10 16.55
CA LYS A 69 4.44 -15.03 16.77
C LYS A 69 3.01 -15.43 16.36
N GLY A 70 2.80 -16.65 15.87
CA GLY A 70 1.49 -17.15 15.47
C GLY A 70 1.08 -16.83 14.04
N TYR A 71 2.00 -16.37 13.19
CA TYR A 71 1.74 -16.22 11.77
C TYR A 71 1.76 -17.56 11.05
N SER A 72 1.03 -17.66 9.93
CA SER A 72 1.07 -18.80 9.03
C SER A 72 1.46 -18.39 7.61
N TRP A 73 1.97 -19.32 6.82
CA TRP A 73 2.45 -19.06 5.47
C TRP A 73 1.90 -20.11 4.49
N ASN A 74 1.27 -19.63 3.41
CA ASN A 74 0.60 -20.48 2.41
C ASN A 74 1.52 -20.97 1.29
N GLY A 75 2.83 -20.83 1.46
CA GLY A 75 3.83 -21.34 0.51
C GLY A 75 4.20 -20.35 -0.59
N ALA A 76 4.97 -20.84 -1.56
CA ALA A 76 5.71 -19.99 -2.49
C ALA A 76 4.88 -19.36 -3.61
N HIS A 77 3.65 -19.83 -3.85
CA HIS A 77 2.84 -19.42 -5.01
C HIS A 77 2.31 -17.98 -4.89
N SER A 78 2.14 -17.48 -3.66
CA SER A 78 1.64 -16.15 -3.36
C SER A 78 2.75 -15.10 -3.18
N ILE A 79 4.02 -15.49 -3.34
CA ILE A 79 5.14 -14.54 -3.24
C ILE A 79 5.15 -13.63 -4.47
N GLU A 80 5.29 -12.33 -4.22
CA GLU A 80 5.41 -11.30 -5.26
C GLU A 80 6.87 -10.87 -5.39
N VAL A 81 7.30 -10.62 -6.62
CA VAL A 81 8.67 -10.16 -6.92
C VAL A 81 8.57 -8.96 -7.83
N ILE A 82 9.24 -7.87 -7.48
CA ILE A 82 9.34 -6.67 -8.30
C ILE A 82 10.79 -6.21 -8.38
N ASN A 83 11.17 -5.58 -9.49
CA ASN A 83 12.44 -4.88 -9.64
C ASN A 83 12.15 -3.40 -9.90
N PRO A 84 11.99 -2.56 -8.84
CA PRO A 84 11.65 -1.16 -9.03
C PRO A 84 12.81 -0.36 -9.66
N PHE A 85 14.05 -0.83 -9.48
CA PHE A 85 15.25 -0.21 -10.02
C PHE A 85 16.23 -1.27 -10.53
N PRO A 86 17.17 -0.90 -11.43
CA PRO A 86 18.29 -1.75 -11.79
C PRO A 86 19.05 -2.20 -10.52
N ALA A 87 19.35 -3.50 -10.44
CA ALA A 87 20.04 -4.15 -9.31
C ALA A 87 19.27 -4.23 -7.97
N LEU A 88 17.99 -3.84 -7.93
CA LEU A 88 17.15 -4.01 -6.75
C LEU A 88 16.07 -5.06 -7.02
N VAL A 89 16.05 -6.12 -6.22
CA VAL A 89 14.99 -7.14 -6.21
C VAL A 89 14.24 -7.02 -4.90
N MET A 90 12.96 -6.66 -4.95
CA MET A 90 12.08 -6.76 -3.79
C MET A 90 11.23 -8.02 -3.90
N VAL A 91 11.11 -8.74 -2.79
CA VAL A 91 10.28 -9.93 -2.68
C VAL A 91 9.32 -9.75 -1.52
N GLY A 92 8.03 -9.64 -1.82
CA GLY A 92 6.95 -9.58 -0.83
C GLY A 92 6.48 -10.99 -0.50
N VAL A 93 6.64 -11.41 0.76
CA VAL A 93 6.15 -12.71 1.23
C VAL A 93 4.90 -12.50 2.09
N PRO A 94 3.71 -12.92 1.63
CA PRO A 94 2.50 -12.79 2.42
C PRO A 94 2.45 -13.83 3.54
N PHE A 95 2.34 -13.37 4.77
CA PHE A 95 2.02 -14.19 5.94
C PHE A 95 0.62 -13.83 6.43
N VAL A 96 -0.11 -14.81 6.94
CA VAL A 96 -1.41 -14.60 7.59
C VAL A 96 -1.16 -14.45 9.08
N ASN A 97 -1.52 -13.30 9.66
CA ASN A 97 -1.39 -13.02 11.08
C ASN A 97 -2.46 -13.74 11.91
N ALA A 98 -2.34 -13.68 13.24
CA ALA A 98 -3.27 -14.36 14.15
C ALA A 98 -4.73 -13.87 14.06
N ALA A 99 -4.96 -12.67 13.52
CA ALA A 99 -6.29 -12.12 13.26
C ALA A 99 -6.85 -12.54 11.88
N GLY A 100 -6.10 -13.31 11.09
CA GLY A 100 -6.46 -13.73 9.73
C GLY A 100 -6.15 -12.71 8.64
N GLY A 101 -5.50 -11.58 8.98
CA GLY A 101 -5.06 -10.57 8.02
C GLY A 101 -3.78 -10.98 7.29
N ILE A 102 -3.61 -10.51 6.05
CA ILE A 102 -2.40 -10.76 5.26
C ILE A 102 -1.42 -9.60 5.47
N GLU A 103 -0.22 -9.90 5.92
CA GLU A 103 0.90 -8.96 6.04
C GLU A 103 2.03 -9.36 5.08
N TYR A 104 2.46 -8.43 4.25
CA TYR A 104 3.58 -8.64 3.34
C TYR A 104 4.89 -8.33 4.04
N HIS A 105 5.67 -9.38 4.30
CA HIS A 105 7.03 -9.27 4.80
C HIS A 105 7.99 -9.14 3.62
N VAL A 106 8.62 -7.98 3.50
CA VAL A 106 9.43 -7.60 2.35
C VAL A 106 10.89 -7.94 2.57
N PHE A 107 11.51 -8.48 1.53
CA PHE A 107 12.94 -8.71 1.44
C PHE A 107 13.53 -7.91 0.28
N ILE A 108 14.59 -7.15 0.52
CA ILE A 108 15.30 -6.38 -0.50
C ILE A 108 16.65 -7.02 -0.71
N ASN A 109 16.91 -7.52 -1.92
CA ASN A 109 18.14 -8.26 -2.26
C ASN A 109 18.46 -9.42 -1.29
N GLY A 110 17.43 -10.04 -0.70
CA GLY A 110 17.56 -11.15 0.25
C GLY A 110 17.65 -10.73 1.73
N GLU A 111 17.75 -9.43 2.02
CA GLU A 111 17.75 -8.89 3.38
C GLU A 111 16.33 -8.52 3.82
N TYR A 112 16.00 -8.76 5.08
CA TYR A 112 14.68 -8.48 5.61
C TYR A 112 14.46 -6.98 5.86
N ALA A 113 13.44 -6.40 5.23
CA ALA A 113 13.13 -4.97 5.31
C ALA A 113 11.93 -4.65 6.21
N GLY A 114 11.18 -5.66 6.66
CA GLY A 114 10.01 -5.47 7.52
C GLY A 114 8.68 -5.56 6.77
N VAL A 115 7.65 -4.95 7.35
CA VAL A 115 6.33 -4.79 6.75
C VAL A 115 6.24 -3.36 6.18
N PRO A 116 5.74 -3.15 4.96
CA PRO A 116 5.50 -1.82 4.41
C PRO A 116 4.64 -0.99 5.36
N GLN A 117 5.05 0.25 5.61
CA GLN A 117 4.21 1.22 6.31
C GLN A 117 3.39 1.98 5.25
N GLU A 118 2.08 2.05 5.45
CA GLU A 118 1.19 2.92 4.67
C GLU A 118 1.38 4.40 5.07
#